data_AF-A0A0X8FLK9-F1
#
_entry.id   AF-A0A0X8FLK9-F1
#
_cell.length_a   1.000
_cell.length_b   1.000
_cell.length_c   1.000
_cell.angle_alpha   90.00
_cell.angle_beta   90.00
_cell.angle_gamma   90.00
#
_symmetry.space_group_name_H-M   'P 1'
#
loop_
_entity.id
_entity.type
_entity.pdbx_description
1 polymer ?
#
loop_
_entity_poly.entity_id
_entity_poly.type
_entity_poly.pdbx_seq_one_letter_code
_entity_poly.pdbx_strand_id
1 'polypeptide(L)'
;MRLGARTIKTGIGVIIAMLLAEIIPFIGNVMPTFVVILALQQSVKKTWQMLIDRVVAVIIGGLVAVVMYAAFGNNAIIVGLTIILFISILNALNLSDMIGLAAITVVIIMLNDSNDSIIHVAVMRVIENLIGVLVAVAVNIFIFPPKYDRVLYEELNSTNTEILIRLRAILRKNGEYSSISHDLHWAYAKLGKISKYVSLMKEEQVWSRKAAFRLKRKVVVFRNFEQALQAAIELLHVFHENTNVLFLLPDALRFEIRERVETLCAAHEQIFLKFDGRISPKSVNFFQSTVEFRQELLDHIFEQVDESDKTSEEKLEESNALLLITGAMISYEEALIKLNTVVRSYRVHHNDDQYTVDSLEQQN
;
A
#
# COMPACT_ATOMS: atom_id res chain seq x y z
N MET A 1 -4.57 -7.88 22.29
CA MET A 1 -3.38 -7.53 21.47
C MET A 1 -3.29 -8.52 20.33
N ARG A 2 -3.49 -8.10 19.07
CA ARG A 2 -3.36 -9.00 17.90
C ARG A 2 -1.87 -9.04 17.53
N LEU A 3 -1.19 -10.16 17.74
CA LEU A 3 0.19 -10.36 17.30
C LEU A 3 0.26 -10.19 15.78
N GLY A 4 1.05 -9.23 15.30
CA GLY A 4 1.19 -8.99 13.87
C GLY A 4 1.95 -10.14 13.19
N ALA A 5 1.59 -10.46 11.94
CA ALA A 5 2.26 -11.50 11.14
C ALA A 5 3.79 -11.30 11.07
N ARG A 6 4.25 -10.05 11.13
CA ARG A 6 5.68 -9.70 11.22
C ARG A 6 6.34 -10.22 12.50
N THR A 7 5.69 -10.09 13.65
CA THR A 7 6.22 -10.59 14.94
C THR A 7 6.32 -12.12 14.92
N ILE A 8 5.32 -12.79 14.35
CA ILE A 8 5.27 -14.24 14.24
C ILE A 8 6.40 -14.76 13.33
N LYS A 9 6.59 -14.18 12.13
CA LYS A 9 7.67 -14.61 11.23
C LYS A 9 9.05 -14.37 11.84
N THR A 10 9.25 -13.29 12.60
CA THR A 10 10.51 -13.05 13.31
C THR A 10 10.76 -14.12 14.36
N GLY A 11 9.76 -14.48 15.16
CA GLY A 11 9.88 -15.58 16.13
C GLY A 11 10.21 -16.92 15.48
N ILE A 12 9.55 -17.26 14.36
CA ILE A 12 9.84 -18.50 13.62
C ILE A 12 11.25 -18.46 13.02
N GLY A 13 11.67 -17.31 12.48
CA GLY A 13 13.02 -17.15 11.96
C GLY A 13 14.10 -17.36 13.02
N VAL A 14 13.88 -16.85 14.23
CA VAL A 14 14.76 -17.08 15.39
C VAL A 14 14.85 -18.57 15.71
N ILE A 15 13.71 -19.26 15.79
CA ILE A 15 13.67 -20.71 16.05
C ILE A 15 14.49 -21.47 15.00
N ILE A 16 14.29 -21.17 13.71
CA ILE A 16 15.02 -21.82 12.62
C ILE A 16 16.52 -21.52 12.69
N ALA A 17 16.90 -20.28 13.01
CA ALA A 17 18.31 -19.89 13.14
C ALA A 17 19.01 -20.65 14.26
N MET A 18 18.37 -20.77 15.41
CA MET A 18 18.90 -21.50 16.56
C MET A 18 19.01 -23.00 16.28
N LEU A 19 17.98 -23.61 15.68
CA LEU A 19 18.01 -25.02 15.32
C LEU A 19 19.13 -25.33 14.31
N LEU A 20 19.35 -24.45 13.33
CA LEU A 20 20.45 -24.63 12.37
C LEU A 20 21.81 -24.48 13.03
N ALA A 21 21.96 -23.55 13.97
CA ALA A 21 23.21 -23.39 14.70
C ALA A 21 23.51 -24.57 15.64
N GLU A 22 22.50 -25.24 16.20
CA GLU A 22 22.68 -26.48 16.96
C GLU A 22 23.11 -27.67 16.10
N ILE A 23 22.65 -27.75 14.85
CA ILE A 23 22.99 -28.82 13.92
C ILE A 23 24.41 -28.64 13.35
N ILE A 24 24.89 -27.41 13.24
CA ILE A 24 26.18 -27.10 12.61
C ILE A 24 27.23 -26.89 13.72
N PRO A 25 28.16 -27.84 13.94
CA PRO A 25 28.97 -27.93 15.16
C PRO A 25 30.03 -26.81 15.35
N PHE A 26 30.10 -25.84 14.45
CA PHE A 26 31.07 -24.74 14.45
C PHE A 26 30.42 -23.34 14.41
N ILE A 27 29.11 -23.26 14.64
CA ILE A 27 28.34 -22.01 14.55
C ILE A 27 27.77 -21.67 15.93
N GLY A 28 28.00 -20.45 16.40
CA GLY A 28 27.37 -19.97 17.63
C GLY A 28 25.90 -19.59 17.40
N ASN A 29 25.03 -19.87 18.38
CA ASN A 29 23.60 -19.55 18.27
C ASN A 29 23.28 -18.05 18.22
N VAL A 30 24.11 -17.21 18.85
CA VAL A 30 23.81 -15.79 19.08
C VAL A 30 23.80 -14.99 17.79
N MET A 31 24.81 -15.16 16.94
CA MET A 31 25.01 -14.31 15.76
C MET A 31 23.99 -14.55 14.64
N PRO A 32 23.77 -15.78 14.14
CA PRO A 32 22.76 -16.06 13.13
C PRO A 32 21.37 -15.60 13.58
N THR A 33 21.04 -15.78 14.87
CA THR A 33 19.77 -15.35 15.46
C THR A 33 19.61 -13.83 15.42
N PHE A 34 20.62 -13.08 15.86
CA PHE A 34 20.60 -11.61 15.84
C PHE A 34 20.46 -11.07 14.41
N VAL A 35 21.20 -11.67 13.48
CA VAL A 35 21.16 -11.35 12.05
C VAL A 35 19.77 -11.57 11.48
N VAL A 36 19.10 -12.68 11.84
CA VAL A 36 17.73 -12.99 11.40
C VAL A 36 16.74 -11.96 11.90
N ILE A 37 16.81 -11.60 13.19
CA ILE A 37 15.90 -10.61 13.78
C ILE A 37 15.96 -9.30 12.99
N LEU A 38 17.17 -8.78 12.74
CA LEU A 38 17.35 -7.51 12.06
C LEU A 38 17.03 -7.58 10.56
N ALA A 39 17.36 -8.69 9.90
CA ALA A 39 17.04 -8.87 8.47
C ALA A 39 15.53 -9.02 8.23
N LEU A 40 14.79 -9.66 9.15
CA LEU A 40 13.32 -9.80 9.07
C LEU A 40 12.56 -8.53 9.44
N GLN A 41 13.22 -7.52 10.03
CA GLN A 41 12.63 -6.20 10.22
C GLN A 41 12.47 -5.42 8.90
N GLN A 42 13.22 -5.80 7.87
CA GLN A 42 13.24 -5.09 6.60
C GLN A 42 12.23 -5.72 5.62
N SER A 43 11.81 -4.97 4.60
CA SER A 43 10.94 -5.52 3.55
C SER A 43 11.70 -6.55 2.70
N VAL A 44 10.99 -7.49 2.08
CA VAL A 44 11.60 -8.56 1.26
C VAL A 44 12.59 -7.99 0.22
N LYS A 45 12.22 -6.90 -0.46
CA LYS A 45 13.09 -6.22 -1.44
C LYS A 45 14.36 -5.68 -0.79
N LYS A 46 14.22 -5.02 0.37
CA LYS A 46 15.36 -4.48 1.12
C LYS A 46 16.25 -5.63 1.64
N THR A 47 15.68 -6.73 2.15
CA THR A 47 16.46 -7.90 2.61
C THR A 47 17.30 -8.51 1.49
N TRP A 48 16.79 -8.55 0.26
CA TRP A 48 17.52 -9.07 -0.92
C TRP A 48 18.61 -8.13 -1.43
N GLN A 49 18.33 -6.82 -1.53
CA GLN A 49 19.35 -5.85 -1.95
C GLN A 49 20.47 -5.79 -0.91
N MET A 50 20.11 -5.78 0.36
CA MET A 50 21.07 -5.76 1.47
C MET A 50 21.82 -7.06 1.66
N LEU A 51 21.43 -8.14 0.98
CA LEU A 51 22.09 -9.43 1.10
C LEU A 51 23.56 -9.29 0.67
N ILE A 52 23.78 -8.77 -0.53
CA ILE A 52 25.13 -8.57 -1.10
C ILE A 52 25.89 -7.51 -0.30
N ASP A 53 25.26 -6.37 -0.04
CA ASP A 53 25.85 -5.26 0.71
C ASP A 53 26.31 -5.71 2.11
N ARG A 54 25.53 -6.57 2.75
CA ARG A 54 25.86 -7.13 4.07
C ARG A 54 27.03 -8.11 4.00
N VAL A 55 27.07 -8.99 2.99
CA VAL A 55 28.22 -9.90 2.82
C VAL A 55 29.51 -9.07 2.65
N VAL A 56 29.47 -8.05 1.78
CA VAL A 56 30.62 -7.17 1.54
C VAL A 56 31.02 -6.43 2.82
N ALA A 57 30.06 -5.84 3.54
CA ALA A 57 30.34 -5.09 4.76
C ALA A 57 30.95 -5.96 5.87
N VAL A 58 30.47 -7.18 6.06
CA VAL A 58 30.99 -8.12 7.07
C VAL A 58 32.39 -8.62 6.70
N ILE A 59 32.65 -8.89 5.42
CA ILE A 59 33.99 -9.29 4.94
C ILE A 59 35.00 -8.15 5.15
N ILE A 60 34.64 -6.92 4.76
CA ILE A 60 35.49 -5.74 4.98
C ILE A 60 35.74 -5.53 6.48
N GLY A 61 34.69 -5.66 7.30
CA GLY A 61 34.80 -5.54 8.75
C GLY A 61 35.76 -6.58 9.33
N GLY A 62 35.63 -7.84 8.93
CA GLY A 62 36.54 -8.91 9.35
C GLY A 62 37.98 -8.64 8.94
N LEU A 63 38.22 -8.18 7.71
CA LEU A 63 39.57 -7.87 7.22
C LEU A 63 40.20 -6.71 7.98
N VAL A 64 39.45 -5.61 8.17
CA VAL A 64 39.91 -4.44 8.93
C VAL A 64 40.20 -4.80 10.38
N ALA A 65 39.34 -5.60 11.02
CA ALA A 65 39.53 -6.08 12.39
C ALA A 65 40.81 -6.92 12.54
N VAL A 66 41.02 -7.88 11.63
CA VAL A 66 42.21 -8.76 11.65
C VAL A 66 43.49 -7.95 11.47
N VAL A 67 43.53 -7.02 10.52
CA VAL A 67 44.71 -6.19 10.25
C VAL A 67 45.03 -5.30 11.45
N MET A 68 44.02 -4.62 12.00
CA MET A 68 44.22 -3.69 13.13
C MET A 68 44.62 -4.42 14.41
N TYR A 69 44.01 -5.57 14.68
CA TYR A 69 44.40 -6.40 15.82
C TYR A 69 45.83 -6.93 15.68
N ALA A 70 46.21 -7.43 14.50
CA ALA A 70 47.56 -7.95 14.27
C ALA A 70 48.64 -6.86 14.39
N ALA A 71 48.32 -5.61 14.01
CA ALA A 71 49.26 -4.50 14.07
C ALA A 71 49.35 -3.83 15.46
N PHE A 72 48.23 -3.71 16.19
CA PHE A 72 48.13 -2.85 17.37
C PHE A 72 47.49 -3.52 18.60
N GLY A 73 46.99 -4.75 18.48
CA GLY A 73 46.27 -5.46 19.55
C GLY A 73 44.82 -5.00 19.75
N ASN A 74 44.25 -5.28 20.93
CA ASN A 74 42.82 -5.10 21.25
C ASN A 74 42.50 -4.04 22.32
N ASN A 75 43.38 -3.05 22.55
CA ASN A 75 43.09 -1.97 23.49
C ASN A 75 41.86 -1.15 23.05
N ALA A 76 41.05 -0.68 24.00
CA ALA A 76 39.87 0.17 23.78
C ALA A 76 40.12 1.33 22.79
N ILE A 77 41.27 2.00 22.85
CA ILE A 77 41.62 3.08 21.92
C ILE A 77 41.73 2.56 20.48
N ILE A 78 42.40 1.42 20.29
CA ILE A 78 42.60 0.79 18.98
C ILE A 78 41.28 0.29 18.41
N VAL A 79 40.41 -0.31 19.23
CA VAL A 79 39.07 -0.75 18.82
C VAL A 79 38.24 0.44 18.34
N GLY A 80 38.24 1.55 19.10
CA GLY A 80 37.56 2.78 18.72
C GLY A 80 38.05 3.35 17.39
N LEU A 81 39.37 3.45 17.20
CA LEU A 81 39.98 3.90 15.95
C LEU A 81 39.64 2.98 14.78
N THR A 82 39.62 1.66 15.02
CA THR A 82 39.27 0.67 14.00
C THR A 82 37.82 0.84 13.53
N ILE A 83 36.89 1.14 14.44
CA ILE A 83 35.49 1.42 14.10
C ILE A 83 35.37 2.72 13.29
N ILE A 84 36.08 3.78 13.66
CA ILE A 84 36.09 5.04 12.90
C ILE A 84 36.59 4.80 11.46
N LEU A 85 37.69 4.05 11.31
CA LEU A 85 38.23 3.68 10.01
C LEU A 85 37.24 2.84 9.21
N PHE A 86 36.67 1.82 9.84
CA PHE A 86 35.70 0.92 9.21
C PHE A 86 34.44 1.65 8.73
N ILE A 87 33.88 2.53 9.56
CA ILE A 87 32.72 3.36 9.19
C ILE A 87 33.06 4.26 8.00
N SER A 88 34.26 4.85 8.00
CA SER A 88 34.72 5.70 6.90
C SER A 88 34.82 4.92 5.58
N ILE A 89 35.31 3.68 5.63
CA ILE A 89 35.37 2.78 4.47
C ILE A 89 33.96 2.44 3.97
N LEU A 90 33.03 2.05 4.86
CA LEU A 90 31.66 1.72 4.44
C LEU A 90 30.93 2.92 3.84
N ASN A 91 31.12 4.12 4.39
CA ASN A 91 30.56 5.34 3.83
C ASN A 91 31.13 5.66 2.44
N ALA A 92 32.44 5.49 2.23
CA ALA A 92 33.06 5.67 0.92
C ALA A 92 32.51 4.68 -0.13
N LEU A 93 32.05 3.50 0.30
CA LEU A 93 31.44 2.47 -0.55
C LEU A 93 29.92 2.60 -0.68
N ASN A 94 29.30 3.64 -0.11
CA ASN A 94 27.84 3.84 -0.03
C ASN A 94 27.08 2.69 0.68
N LEU A 95 27.72 2.01 1.64
CA LEU A 95 27.15 0.90 2.41
C LEU A 95 26.69 1.34 3.81
N SER A 96 26.21 2.57 3.95
CA SER A 96 25.86 3.19 5.24
C SER A 96 24.76 2.44 6.00
N ASP A 97 23.82 1.83 5.28
CA ASP A 97 22.74 1.01 5.85
C ASP A 97 23.26 -0.25 6.60
N MET A 98 24.50 -0.69 6.34
CA MET A 98 25.10 -1.89 6.95
C MET A 98 25.96 -1.61 8.18
N ILE A 99 26.24 -0.34 8.49
CA ILE A 99 27.22 0.06 9.51
C ILE A 99 26.93 -0.59 10.86
N GLY A 100 25.69 -0.52 11.35
CA GLY A 100 25.35 -0.94 12.70
C GLY A 100 25.75 -2.39 13.01
N LEU A 101 25.35 -3.32 12.15
CA LEU A 101 25.61 -4.75 12.37
C LEU A 101 27.07 -5.13 12.06
N ALA A 102 27.65 -4.56 11.01
CA ALA A 102 29.02 -4.86 10.65
C ALA A 102 30.01 -4.30 11.69
N ALA A 103 29.72 -3.14 12.30
CA ALA A 103 30.50 -2.58 13.40
C ALA A 103 30.47 -3.46 14.66
N ILE A 104 29.30 -4.00 15.03
CA ILE A 104 29.19 -4.99 16.13
C ILE A 104 30.07 -6.20 15.85
N THR A 105 30.10 -6.66 14.60
CA THR A 105 30.94 -7.79 14.19
C THR A 105 32.43 -7.48 14.32
N VAL A 106 32.88 -6.30 13.92
CA VAL A 106 34.27 -5.82 14.10
C VAL A 106 34.66 -5.82 15.58
N VAL A 107 33.81 -5.26 16.45
CA VAL A 107 34.05 -5.22 17.90
C VAL A 107 34.21 -6.63 18.46
N ILE A 108 33.34 -7.56 18.08
CA ILE A 108 33.37 -8.94 18.56
C ILE A 108 34.61 -9.70 18.08
N ILE A 109 35.10 -9.42 16.87
CA ILE A 109 36.34 -10.02 16.36
C ILE A 109 37.55 -9.49 17.15
N MET A 110 37.61 -8.18 17.41
CA MET A 110 38.75 -7.56 18.09
C MET A 110 38.80 -7.85 19.60
N LEU A 111 37.64 -7.96 20.25
CA LEU A 111 37.52 -8.27 21.68
C LEU A 111 37.47 -9.78 21.95
N ASN A 112 37.77 -10.61 20.96
CA ASN A 112 37.79 -12.05 21.16
C ASN A 112 39.01 -12.46 21.99
N ASP A 113 38.76 -12.84 23.25
CA ASP A 113 39.77 -13.35 24.18
C ASP A 113 40.00 -14.87 24.07
N SER A 114 39.39 -15.52 23.07
CA SER A 114 39.54 -16.96 22.83
C SER A 114 40.94 -17.28 22.29
N ASN A 115 41.50 -18.45 22.64
CA ASN A 115 42.80 -18.94 22.11
C ASN A 115 42.81 -19.25 20.59
N ASP A 116 41.70 -19.03 19.91
CA ASP A 116 41.57 -19.23 18.48
C ASP A 116 42.30 -18.15 17.69
N SER A 117 42.80 -18.51 16.51
CA SER A 117 43.36 -17.51 15.59
C SER A 117 42.29 -16.48 15.22
N ILE A 118 42.64 -15.20 15.22
CA ILE A 118 41.69 -14.14 14.90
C ILE A 118 41.10 -14.25 13.48
N ILE A 119 41.88 -14.84 12.56
CA ILE A 119 41.43 -15.17 11.20
C ILE A 119 40.30 -16.20 11.26
N HIS A 120 40.45 -17.26 12.07
CA HIS A 120 39.38 -18.25 12.26
C HIS A 120 38.10 -17.60 12.80
N VAL A 121 38.22 -16.73 13.80
CA VAL A 121 37.08 -15.99 14.36
C VAL A 121 36.40 -15.14 13.30
N ALA A 122 37.17 -14.38 12.51
CA ALA A 122 36.62 -13.53 11.45
C ALA A 122 35.87 -14.35 10.38
N VAL A 123 36.43 -15.49 9.95
CA VAL A 123 35.77 -16.39 8.99
C VAL A 123 34.47 -16.96 9.56
N MET A 124 34.48 -17.40 10.82
CA MET A 124 33.26 -17.91 11.47
C MET A 124 32.18 -16.83 11.57
N ARG A 125 32.54 -15.57 11.87
CA ARG A 125 31.56 -14.46 11.87
C ARG A 125 30.95 -14.18 10.51
N VAL A 126 31.71 -14.34 9.42
CA VAL A 126 31.18 -14.22 8.06
C VAL A 126 30.17 -15.34 7.78
N ILE A 127 30.50 -16.58 8.13
CA ILE A 127 29.63 -17.75 7.92
C ILE A 127 28.33 -17.64 8.73
N GLU A 128 28.42 -17.27 10.01
CA GLU A 128 27.27 -17.03 10.89
C GLU A 128 26.31 -15.97 10.32
N ASN A 129 26.88 -14.88 9.79
CA ASN A 129 26.11 -13.83 9.13
C ASN A 129 25.42 -14.35 7.86
N LEU A 130 26.13 -15.08 7.02
CA LEU A 130 25.56 -15.66 5.80
C LEU A 130 24.36 -16.55 6.12
N ILE A 131 24.49 -17.42 7.11
CA ILE A 131 23.42 -18.33 7.51
C ILE A 131 22.23 -17.56 8.07
N GLY A 132 22.47 -16.58 8.95
CA GLY A 132 21.39 -15.75 9.47
C GLY A 132 20.64 -15.02 8.35
N VAL A 133 21.34 -14.49 7.35
CA VAL A 133 20.68 -13.82 6.23
C VAL A 133 19.91 -14.81 5.36
N LEU A 134 20.46 -15.98 5.07
CA LEU A 134 19.77 -17.03 4.30
C LEU A 134 18.49 -17.49 4.99
N VAL A 135 18.52 -17.68 6.30
CA VAL A 135 17.34 -18.03 7.11
C VAL A 135 16.32 -16.90 7.06
N ALA A 136 16.74 -15.64 7.25
CA ALA A 136 15.83 -14.50 7.18
C ALA A 136 15.16 -14.42 5.82
N VAL A 137 15.91 -14.61 4.75
CA VAL A 137 15.41 -14.62 3.38
C VAL A 137 14.39 -15.74 3.20
N ALA A 138 14.75 -16.98 3.54
CA ALA A 138 13.86 -18.14 3.46
C ALA A 138 12.54 -17.91 4.22
N VAL A 139 12.63 -17.47 5.47
CA VAL A 139 11.45 -17.16 6.31
C VAL A 139 10.60 -16.05 5.69
N ASN A 140 11.21 -14.96 5.22
CA ASN A 140 10.47 -13.84 4.64
C ASN A 140 9.74 -14.20 3.33
N ILE A 141 10.18 -15.26 2.64
CA ILE A 141 9.57 -15.78 1.42
C ILE A 141 8.48 -16.81 1.73
N PHE A 142 8.81 -17.79 2.56
CA PHE A 142 7.97 -18.98 2.75
C PHE A 142 6.93 -18.80 3.87
N ILE A 143 7.17 -17.91 4.83
CA ILE A 143 6.36 -17.76 6.03
C ILE A 143 5.53 -16.47 5.95
N PHE A 144 4.24 -16.64 5.63
CA PHE A 144 3.24 -15.58 5.49
C PHE A 144 3.61 -14.48 4.47
N PRO A 145 3.52 -14.75 3.15
CA PRO A 145 3.54 -13.67 2.17
C PRO A 145 2.39 -12.70 2.51
N PRO A 146 2.64 -11.39 2.61
CA PRO A 146 1.64 -10.45 3.07
C PRO A 146 0.54 -10.31 2.02
N LYS A 147 -0.60 -10.98 2.24
CA LYS A 147 -1.79 -10.87 1.38
C LYS A 147 -2.53 -9.56 1.67
N TYR A 148 -1.99 -8.46 1.14
CA TYR A 148 -2.61 -7.14 1.27
C TYR A 148 -3.89 -7.02 0.43
N ASP A 149 -4.10 -7.90 -0.54
CA ASP A 149 -5.20 -7.81 -1.50
C ASP A 149 -6.58 -7.94 -0.86
N ARG A 150 -6.77 -8.87 0.07
CA ARG A 150 -8.06 -9.02 0.80
C ARG A 150 -8.34 -7.83 1.70
N VAL A 151 -7.36 -7.43 2.52
CA VAL A 151 -7.51 -6.31 3.45
C VAL A 151 -7.77 -5.00 2.69
N LEU A 152 -7.06 -4.79 1.57
CA LEU A 152 -7.30 -3.66 0.69
C LEU A 152 -8.72 -3.70 0.12
N TYR A 153 -9.15 -4.86 -0.38
CA TYR A 153 -10.48 -4.99 -0.97
C TYR A 153 -11.60 -4.73 0.03
N GLU A 154 -11.51 -5.28 1.25
CA GLU A 154 -12.47 -5.06 2.33
C GLU A 154 -12.55 -3.58 2.73
N GLU A 155 -11.40 -2.92 2.90
CA GLU A 155 -11.35 -1.49 3.23
C GLU A 155 -11.96 -0.65 2.09
N LEU A 156 -11.61 -0.97 0.86
CA LEU A 156 -12.12 -0.29 -0.33
C LEU A 156 -13.64 -0.45 -0.47
N ASN A 157 -14.17 -1.67 -0.36
CA ASN A 157 -15.60 -1.95 -0.53
C ASN A 157 -16.43 -1.32 0.60
N SER A 158 -15.96 -1.42 1.85
CA SER A 158 -16.63 -0.80 3.00
C SER A 158 -16.62 0.72 2.90
N THR A 159 -15.48 1.35 2.60
CA THR A 159 -15.42 2.80 2.39
C THR A 159 -16.28 3.23 1.20
N ASN A 160 -16.27 2.50 0.09
CA ASN A 160 -17.11 2.83 -1.06
C ASN A 160 -18.60 2.83 -0.69
N THR A 161 -19.09 1.76 -0.05
CA THR A 161 -20.49 1.65 0.37
C THR A 161 -20.95 2.85 1.20
N GLU A 162 -20.15 3.24 2.18
CA GLU A 162 -20.38 4.39 3.04
C GLU A 162 -20.41 5.73 2.28
N ILE A 163 -19.55 5.92 1.28
CA ILE A 163 -19.53 7.13 0.44
C ILE A 163 -20.76 7.19 -0.47
N LEU A 164 -21.16 6.08 -1.08
CA LEU A 164 -22.35 6.04 -1.93
C LEU A 164 -23.63 6.33 -1.13
N ILE A 165 -23.73 5.85 0.11
CA ILE A 165 -24.84 6.19 1.02
C ILE A 165 -24.89 7.70 1.27
N ARG A 166 -23.74 8.34 1.52
CA ARG A 166 -23.63 9.78 1.78
C ARG A 166 -23.96 10.63 0.56
N LEU A 167 -23.48 10.23 -0.63
CA LEU A 167 -23.84 10.88 -1.90
C LEU A 167 -25.36 10.86 -2.12
N ARG A 168 -26.03 9.76 -1.81
CA ARG A 168 -27.50 9.68 -1.92
C ARG A 168 -28.20 10.51 -0.84
N ALA A 169 -27.65 10.56 0.37
CA ALA A 169 -28.23 11.29 1.50
C ALA A 169 -28.18 12.82 1.28
N ILE A 170 -27.04 13.36 0.82
CA ILE A 170 -26.85 14.79 0.60
C ILE A 170 -27.83 15.36 -0.44
N LEU A 171 -28.16 14.57 -1.47
CA LEU A 171 -29.11 14.95 -2.53
C LEU A 171 -30.59 14.91 -2.10
N ARG A 172 -30.91 14.34 -0.93
CA ARG A 172 -32.29 14.14 -0.45
C ARG A 172 -32.71 15.10 0.68
N LYS A 173 -31.83 16.00 1.14
CA LYS A 173 -32.08 16.94 2.24
C LYS A 173 -32.43 16.26 3.58
N ASN A 174 -31.96 15.03 3.79
CA ASN A 174 -32.32 14.20 4.95
C ASN A 174 -31.28 14.21 6.10
N GLY A 175 -30.25 15.07 6.05
CA GLY A 175 -29.16 15.07 7.04
C GLY A 175 -28.98 16.41 7.74
N GLU A 176 -28.75 16.36 9.05
CA GLU A 176 -28.19 17.49 9.80
C GLU A 176 -26.79 17.82 9.25
N TYR A 177 -26.63 19.05 8.76
CA TYR A 177 -25.42 19.58 8.12
C TYR A 177 -24.13 19.44 8.96
N SER A 178 -24.26 19.20 10.27
CA SER A 178 -23.16 19.11 11.23
C SER A 178 -22.29 17.85 11.07
N SER A 179 -22.70 16.85 10.29
CA SER A 179 -22.00 15.55 10.18
C SER A 179 -21.16 15.37 8.90
N ILE A 180 -21.45 16.09 7.81
CA ILE A 180 -20.82 15.83 6.50
C ILE A 180 -19.34 16.21 6.49
N SER A 181 -18.94 17.29 7.17
CA SER A 181 -17.51 17.67 7.25
C SER A 181 -16.69 16.61 7.99
N HIS A 182 -17.25 16.00 9.04
CA HIS A 182 -16.62 14.87 9.74
C HIS A 182 -16.50 13.65 8.83
N ASP A 183 -17.56 13.35 8.09
CA ASP A 183 -17.59 12.26 7.13
C ASP A 183 -16.56 12.42 6.00
N LEU A 184 -16.39 13.65 5.47
CA LEU A 184 -15.36 13.95 4.47
C LEU A 184 -13.94 13.77 5.03
N HIS A 185 -13.70 14.24 6.25
CA HIS A 185 -12.41 14.02 6.91
C HIS A 185 -12.10 12.53 7.08
N TRP A 186 -13.09 11.75 7.53
CA TRP A 186 -13.01 10.29 7.60
C TRP A 186 -12.73 9.67 6.22
N ALA A 187 -13.42 10.11 5.18
CA ALA A 187 -13.29 9.61 3.82
C ALA A 187 -11.87 9.79 3.25
N TYR A 188 -11.31 10.99 3.36
CA TYR A 188 -9.94 11.27 2.89
C TYR A 188 -8.89 10.51 3.73
N ALA A 189 -9.11 10.33 5.04
CA ALA A 189 -8.22 9.51 5.87
C ALA A 189 -8.24 8.03 5.44
N LYS A 190 -9.41 7.49 5.12
CA LYS A 190 -9.58 6.13 4.58
C LYS A 190 -8.93 5.99 3.20
N LEU A 191 -9.11 6.97 2.32
CA LEU A 191 -8.46 6.99 1.00
C LEU A 191 -6.93 6.97 1.13
N GLY A 192 -6.35 7.73 2.07
CA GLY A 192 -4.91 7.70 2.34
C GLY A 192 -4.42 6.32 2.81
N LYS A 193 -5.22 5.61 3.62
CA LYS A 193 -4.93 4.23 4.04
C LYS A 193 -4.99 3.25 2.87
N ILE A 194 -5.99 3.34 2.00
CA ILE A 194 -6.14 2.55 0.78
C ILE A 194 -4.95 2.77 -0.15
N SER A 195 -4.57 4.03 -0.39
CA SER A 195 -3.41 4.40 -1.21
C SER A 195 -2.12 3.77 -0.69
N LYS A 196 -1.92 3.76 0.63
CA LYS A 196 -0.79 3.08 1.27
C LYS A 196 -0.78 1.58 1.00
N TYR A 197 -1.92 0.90 1.07
CA TYR A 197 -2.01 -0.53 0.74
C TYR A 197 -1.74 -0.82 -0.74
N VAL A 198 -2.25 0.01 -1.66
CA VAL A 198 -1.93 -0.08 -3.09
C VAL A 198 -0.43 0.06 -3.33
N SER A 199 0.22 1.01 -2.65
CA SER A 199 1.67 1.20 -2.70
C SER A 199 2.43 -0.04 -2.19
N LEU A 200 2.03 -0.59 -1.04
CA LEU A 200 2.62 -1.81 -0.49
C LEU A 200 2.48 -3.02 -1.42
N MET A 201 1.34 -3.16 -2.11
CA MET A 201 1.15 -4.21 -3.12
C MET A 201 2.05 -4.00 -4.34
N LYS A 202 2.27 -2.76 -4.77
CA LYS A 202 3.18 -2.45 -5.89
C LYS A 202 4.63 -2.81 -5.56
N GLU A 203 5.00 -2.73 -4.29
CA GLU A 203 6.34 -3.10 -3.79
C GLU A 203 6.52 -4.61 -3.57
N GLU A 204 5.45 -5.40 -3.65
CA GLU A 204 5.50 -6.85 -3.45
C GLU A 204 6.36 -7.54 -4.54
N GLN A 205 7.32 -8.35 -4.10
CA GLN A 205 8.21 -9.07 -4.99
C GLN A 205 7.69 -10.47 -5.26
N VAL A 206 7.59 -10.81 -6.55
CA VAL A 206 7.08 -12.11 -7.00
C VAL A 206 8.11 -12.80 -7.87
N TRP A 207 8.40 -14.04 -7.54
CA TRP A 207 9.56 -14.79 -8.05
C TRP A 207 9.34 -15.34 -9.46
N SER A 208 8.08 -15.60 -9.80
CA SER A 208 7.70 -16.09 -11.12
C SER A 208 7.27 -14.93 -12.02
N ARG A 209 7.82 -14.89 -13.25
CA ARG A 209 7.36 -13.93 -14.29
C ARG A 209 5.84 -13.95 -14.45
N LYS A 210 5.22 -15.12 -14.45
CA LYS A 210 3.75 -15.28 -14.54
C LYS A 210 3.04 -14.60 -13.36
N ALA A 211 3.55 -14.82 -12.15
CA ALA A 211 2.95 -14.26 -10.95
C ALA A 211 3.21 -12.75 -10.80
N ALA A 212 4.35 -12.24 -11.28
CA ALA A 212 4.60 -10.80 -11.41
C ALA A 212 3.63 -10.11 -12.38
N PHE A 213 3.31 -10.74 -13.52
CA PHE A 213 2.28 -10.23 -14.44
C PHE A 213 0.89 -10.21 -13.79
N ARG A 214 0.53 -11.25 -13.03
CA ARG A 214 -0.74 -11.28 -12.27
C ARG A 214 -0.81 -10.16 -11.24
N LEU A 215 0.25 -9.97 -10.45
CA LEU A 215 0.33 -8.88 -9.47
C LEU A 215 0.20 -7.51 -10.14
N LYS A 216 0.93 -7.26 -11.23
CA LYS A 216 0.82 -5.99 -11.98
C LYS A 216 -0.60 -5.72 -12.45
N ARG A 217 -1.28 -6.72 -13.01
CA ARG A 217 -2.70 -6.59 -13.42
C ARG A 217 -3.59 -6.27 -12.24
N LYS A 218 -3.41 -6.97 -11.11
CA LYS A 218 -4.17 -6.75 -9.88
C LYS A 218 -3.95 -5.33 -9.31
N VAL A 219 -2.70 -4.86 -9.27
CA VAL A 219 -2.36 -3.48 -8.87
C VAL A 219 -3.01 -2.44 -9.77
N VAL A 220 -3.07 -2.66 -11.09
CA VAL A 220 -3.75 -1.75 -12.02
C VAL A 220 -5.26 -1.71 -11.73
N VAL A 221 -5.90 -2.83 -11.43
CA VAL A 221 -7.32 -2.87 -11.03
C VAL A 221 -7.55 -2.07 -9.75
N PHE A 222 -6.80 -2.35 -8.67
CA PHE A 222 -6.96 -1.65 -7.40
C PHE A 222 -6.68 -0.14 -7.50
N ARG A 223 -5.72 0.28 -8.32
CA ARG A 223 -5.48 1.69 -8.59
C ARG A 223 -6.67 2.38 -9.27
N ASN A 224 -7.36 1.70 -10.18
CA ASN A 224 -8.56 2.27 -10.80
C ASN A 224 -9.73 2.33 -9.80
N PHE A 225 -9.81 1.38 -8.86
CA PHE A 225 -10.80 1.44 -7.78
C PHE A 225 -10.52 2.62 -6.85
N GLU A 226 -9.26 2.82 -6.45
CA GLU A 226 -8.83 3.99 -5.66
C GLU A 226 -9.20 5.31 -6.37
N GLN A 227 -8.98 5.41 -7.68
CA GLN A 227 -9.34 6.59 -8.48
C GLN A 227 -10.85 6.82 -8.55
N ALA A 228 -11.65 5.77 -8.73
CA ALA A 228 -13.11 5.89 -8.73
C ALA A 228 -13.65 6.31 -7.36
N LEU A 229 -13.10 5.75 -6.27
CA LEU A 229 -13.45 6.15 -4.90
C LEU A 229 -13.06 7.61 -4.64
N GLN A 230 -11.86 8.03 -5.05
CA GLN A 230 -11.42 9.42 -4.92
C GLN A 230 -12.37 10.38 -5.63
N ALA A 231 -12.78 10.06 -6.86
CA ALA A 231 -13.72 10.90 -7.61
C ALA A 231 -15.12 10.93 -6.97
N ALA A 232 -15.58 9.83 -6.35
CA ALA A 232 -16.82 9.81 -5.58
C ALA A 232 -16.75 10.70 -4.32
N ILE A 233 -15.62 10.67 -3.59
CA ILE A 233 -15.37 11.52 -2.42
C ILE A 233 -15.32 12.99 -2.85
N GLU A 234 -14.67 13.30 -3.97
CA GLU A 234 -14.60 14.66 -4.49
C GLU A 234 -15.99 15.18 -4.90
N LEU A 235 -16.82 14.35 -5.52
CA LEU A 235 -18.20 14.71 -5.82
C LEU A 235 -19.00 14.99 -4.53
N LEU A 236 -18.81 14.20 -3.48
CA LEU A 236 -19.44 14.44 -2.18
C LEU A 236 -18.98 15.77 -1.57
N HIS A 237 -17.70 16.08 -1.69
CA HIS A 237 -17.11 17.34 -1.22
C HIS A 237 -17.68 18.54 -1.98
N VAL A 238 -17.73 18.48 -3.31
CA VAL A 238 -18.32 19.53 -4.15
C VAL A 238 -19.80 19.73 -3.83
N PHE A 239 -20.56 18.64 -3.62
CA PHE A 239 -21.94 18.79 -3.17
C PHE A 239 -22.01 19.48 -1.81
N HIS A 240 -21.16 19.09 -0.84
CA HIS A 240 -21.15 19.70 0.49
C HIS A 240 -20.90 21.21 0.45
N GLU A 241 -19.86 21.65 -0.26
CA GLU A 241 -19.51 23.07 -0.39
C GLU A 241 -20.62 23.87 -1.11
N ASN A 242 -21.36 23.23 -2.02
CA ASN A 242 -22.39 23.89 -2.83
C ASN A 242 -23.82 23.47 -2.45
N THR A 243 -24.03 22.92 -1.26
CA THR A 243 -25.32 22.32 -0.89
C THR A 243 -26.45 23.36 -0.82
N ASN A 244 -26.16 24.59 -0.38
CA ASN A 244 -27.16 25.67 -0.34
C ASN A 244 -27.69 25.98 -1.73
N VAL A 245 -26.78 26.19 -2.68
CA VAL A 245 -27.11 26.47 -4.08
C VAL A 245 -27.87 25.32 -4.72
N LEU A 246 -27.42 24.08 -4.48
CA LEU A 246 -28.07 22.87 -4.99
C LEU A 246 -29.57 22.80 -4.61
N PHE A 247 -29.95 23.30 -3.43
CA PHE A 247 -31.36 23.33 -2.98
C PHE A 247 -32.14 24.58 -3.42
N LEU A 248 -31.50 25.54 -4.09
CA LEU A 248 -32.15 26.67 -4.73
C LEU A 248 -32.47 26.38 -6.21
N LEU A 249 -31.79 25.41 -6.83
CA LEU A 249 -32.02 24.99 -8.21
C LEU A 249 -33.48 24.55 -8.47
N PRO A 250 -33.98 24.70 -9.71
CA PRO A 250 -35.29 24.20 -10.13
C PRO A 250 -35.49 22.70 -9.83
N ASP A 251 -36.71 22.31 -9.46
CA ASP A 251 -37.03 20.92 -9.11
C ASP A 251 -36.68 19.91 -10.21
N ALA A 252 -36.93 20.27 -11.47
CA ALA A 252 -36.58 19.43 -12.63
C ALA A 252 -35.06 19.17 -12.70
N LEU A 253 -34.25 20.23 -12.61
CA LEU A 253 -32.78 20.11 -12.69
C LEU A 253 -32.22 19.33 -11.49
N ARG A 254 -32.75 19.55 -10.28
CA ARG A 254 -32.36 18.77 -9.10
C ARG A 254 -32.68 17.29 -9.26
N PHE A 255 -33.82 16.98 -9.85
CA PHE A 255 -34.23 15.61 -10.13
C PHE A 255 -33.25 14.95 -11.12
N GLU A 256 -32.90 15.61 -12.22
CA GLU A 256 -31.96 15.09 -13.21
C GLU A 256 -30.56 14.87 -12.61
N ILE A 257 -30.03 15.81 -11.82
CA ILE A 257 -28.76 15.65 -11.10
C ILE A 257 -28.83 14.42 -10.17
N ARG A 258 -29.94 14.25 -9.43
CA ARG A 258 -30.12 13.12 -8.52
C ARG A 258 -30.14 11.78 -9.27
N GLU A 259 -30.93 11.67 -10.34
CA GLU A 259 -31.01 10.47 -11.17
C GLU A 259 -29.65 10.13 -11.78
N ARG A 260 -28.90 11.17 -12.19
CA ARG A 260 -27.54 10.99 -12.70
C ARG A 260 -26.60 10.42 -11.66
N VAL A 261 -26.59 10.98 -10.45
CA VAL A 261 -25.73 10.49 -9.36
C VAL A 261 -26.15 9.08 -8.92
N GLU A 262 -27.44 8.76 -8.87
CA GLU A 262 -27.90 7.40 -8.57
C GLU A 262 -27.40 6.41 -9.63
N THR A 263 -27.47 6.78 -10.90
CA THR A 263 -26.91 5.97 -12.00
C THR A 263 -25.42 5.69 -11.78
N LEU A 264 -24.63 6.72 -11.43
CA LEU A 264 -23.19 6.57 -11.15
C LEU A 264 -22.91 5.72 -9.90
N CYS A 265 -23.73 5.82 -8.86
CA CYS A 265 -23.61 5.00 -7.65
C CYS A 265 -23.93 3.52 -7.94
N ALA A 266 -25.06 3.25 -8.59
CA ALA A 266 -25.47 1.89 -8.99
C ALA A 266 -24.45 1.24 -9.91
N ALA A 267 -23.89 2.01 -10.84
CA ALA A 267 -22.76 1.63 -11.67
C ALA A 267 -21.55 1.18 -10.87
N HIS A 268 -21.13 1.97 -9.88
CA HIS A 268 -19.98 1.65 -9.04
C HIS A 268 -20.21 0.35 -8.27
N GLU A 269 -21.38 0.18 -7.64
CA GLU A 269 -21.79 -1.06 -6.95
C GLU A 269 -21.74 -2.27 -7.89
N GLN A 270 -22.27 -2.15 -9.10
CA GLN A 270 -22.24 -3.23 -10.09
C GLN A 270 -20.81 -3.59 -10.51
N ILE A 271 -19.88 -2.63 -10.57
CA ILE A 271 -18.48 -2.95 -10.89
C ILE A 271 -17.82 -3.75 -9.75
N PHE A 272 -18.15 -3.46 -8.48
CA PHE A 272 -17.74 -4.31 -7.34
C PHE A 272 -18.32 -5.72 -7.47
N LEU A 273 -19.62 -5.87 -7.73
CA LEU A 273 -20.25 -7.18 -7.93
C LEU A 273 -19.61 -7.96 -9.09
N LYS A 274 -19.18 -7.26 -10.15
CA LYS A 274 -18.46 -7.87 -11.28
C LYS A 274 -17.09 -8.37 -10.84
N PHE A 275 -16.38 -7.57 -10.05
CA PHE A 275 -15.07 -7.94 -9.53
C PHE A 275 -15.16 -9.14 -8.57
N ASP A 276 -16.19 -9.19 -7.72
CA ASP A 276 -16.53 -10.34 -6.87
C ASP A 276 -16.83 -11.62 -7.66
N GLY A 277 -17.18 -11.48 -8.96
CA GLY A 277 -17.66 -12.58 -9.79
C GLY A 277 -19.14 -12.91 -9.58
N ARG A 278 -19.88 -12.08 -8.83
CA ARG A 278 -21.34 -12.24 -8.60
C ARG A 278 -22.16 -11.91 -9.85
N ILE A 279 -21.59 -11.16 -10.79
CA ILE A 279 -22.18 -10.89 -12.12
C ILE A 279 -21.17 -11.10 -13.25
N SER A 280 -21.67 -11.31 -14.47
CA SER A 280 -20.84 -11.61 -15.64
C SER A 280 -19.83 -10.49 -15.98
N PRO A 281 -18.60 -10.81 -16.44
CA PRO A 281 -17.64 -9.79 -16.88
C PRO A 281 -18.16 -8.87 -18.02
N LYS A 282 -19.08 -9.40 -18.84
CA LYS A 282 -19.71 -8.70 -19.97
C LYS A 282 -20.93 -7.85 -19.57
N SER A 283 -21.41 -7.95 -18.32
CA SER A 283 -22.50 -7.09 -17.84
C SER A 283 -21.99 -5.66 -17.56
N VAL A 284 -22.87 -4.78 -17.06
CA VAL A 284 -22.55 -3.38 -16.70
C VAL A 284 -22.20 -2.55 -17.96
N ASN A 285 -23.21 -2.28 -18.77
CA ASN A 285 -23.14 -1.46 -19.99
C ASN A 285 -23.86 -0.11 -19.85
N PHE A 286 -24.07 0.35 -18.61
CA PHE A 286 -24.91 1.51 -18.29
C PHE A 286 -24.48 2.80 -19.00
N PHE A 287 -23.19 2.98 -19.31
CA PHE A 287 -22.70 4.17 -20.00
C PHE A 287 -23.31 4.36 -21.39
N GLN A 288 -23.62 3.28 -22.12
CA GLN A 288 -24.22 3.38 -23.45
C GLN A 288 -25.70 3.77 -23.38
N SER A 289 -26.42 3.25 -22.39
CA SER A 289 -27.86 3.51 -22.23
C SER A 289 -28.17 4.88 -21.64
N THR A 290 -27.18 5.60 -21.10
CA THR A 290 -27.41 6.91 -20.46
C THR A 290 -26.80 8.09 -21.24
N VAL A 291 -26.39 7.88 -22.50
CA VAL A 291 -25.75 8.95 -23.30
C VAL A 291 -26.71 10.10 -23.56
N GLU A 292 -27.95 9.79 -23.95
CA GLU A 292 -28.99 10.79 -24.26
C GLU A 292 -29.35 11.60 -23.00
N PHE A 293 -29.71 10.94 -21.90
CA PHE A 293 -29.97 11.60 -20.61
C PHE A 293 -28.81 12.49 -20.11
N ARG A 294 -27.56 12.11 -20.42
CA ARG A 294 -26.39 12.92 -20.07
C ARG A 294 -26.31 14.18 -20.94
N GLN A 295 -26.60 14.07 -22.24
CA GLN A 295 -26.60 15.23 -23.13
C GLN A 295 -27.71 16.21 -22.72
N GLU A 296 -28.92 15.71 -22.49
CA GLU A 296 -30.05 16.52 -22.01
C GLU A 296 -29.72 17.25 -20.70
N LEU A 297 -29.17 16.55 -19.70
CA LEU A 297 -28.75 17.18 -18.45
C LEU A 297 -27.69 18.27 -18.67
N LEU A 298 -26.70 18.02 -19.53
CA LEU A 298 -25.68 19.03 -19.82
C LEU A 298 -26.29 20.24 -20.52
N ASP A 299 -27.18 20.03 -21.48
CA ASP A 299 -27.86 21.11 -22.20
C ASP A 299 -28.70 21.96 -21.24
N HIS A 300 -29.49 21.34 -20.35
CA HIS A 300 -30.25 22.06 -19.31
C HIS A 300 -29.35 22.80 -18.32
N ILE A 301 -28.20 22.24 -17.92
CA ILE A 301 -27.24 22.92 -17.05
C ILE A 301 -26.65 24.14 -17.76
N PHE A 302 -26.26 24.02 -19.03
CA PHE A 302 -25.70 25.14 -19.78
C PHE A 302 -26.75 26.23 -20.03
N GLU A 303 -27.98 25.86 -20.33
CA GLU A 303 -29.11 26.80 -20.45
C GLU A 303 -29.32 27.56 -19.13
N GLN A 304 -29.35 26.86 -18.00
CA GLN A 304 -29.46 27.50 -16.67
C GLN A 304 -28.29 28.44 -16.36
N VAL A 305 -27.06 28.08 -16.76
CA VAL A 305 -25.87 28.91 -16.59
C VAL A 305 -25.91 30.15 -17.50
N ASP A 306 -26.41 30.03 -18.73
CA ASP A 306 -26.50 31.12 -19.70
C ASP A 306 -27.67 32.07 -19.44
N GLU A 307 -28.82 31.58 -18.94
CA GLU A 307 -29.97 32.40 -18.54
C GLU A 307 -29.74 33.20 -17.25
N SER A 308 -28.71 32.84 -16.48
CA SER A 308 -28.36 33.55 -15.26
C SER A 308 -27.81 34.96 -15.61
N ASP A 309 -28.63 35.99 -15.37
CA ASP A 309 -28.19 37.38 -15.47
C ASP A 309 -27.01 37.63 -14.51
N LYS A 310 -25.77 37.65 -15.03
CA LYS A 310 -24.50 37.69 -14.28
C LYS A 310 -24.25 39.00 -13.53
N THR A 311 -25.25 39.87 -13.48
CA THR A 311 -25.22 41.15 -12.76
C THR A 311 -25.47 41.00 -11.26
N SER A 312 -26.02 39.87 -10.80
CA SER A 312 -26.25 39.57 -9.38
C SER A 312 -25.27 38.50 -8.86
N GLU A 313 -24.63 38.77 -7.71
CA GLU A 313 -23.65 37.88 -7.07
C GLU A 313 -24.21 36.47 -6.82
N GLU A 314 -25.46 36.38 -6.37
CA GLU A 314 -26.17 35.11 -6.10
C GLU A 314 -26.32 34.23 -7.35
N LYS A 315 -26.61 34.83 -8.52
CA LYS A 315 -26.74 34.10 -9.79
C LYS A 315 -25.39 33.62 -10.33
N LEU A 316 -24.33 34.36 -10.04
CA LEU A 316 -22.97 33.96 -10.39
C LEU A 316 -22.50 32.78 -9.54
N GLU A 317 -22.83 32.78 -8.24
CA GLU A 317 -22.59 31.64 -7.35
C GLU A 317 -23.36 30.39 -7.81
N GLU A 318 -24.60 30.55 -8.26
CA GLU A 318 -25.40 29.46 -8.84
C GLU A 318 -24.71 28.81 -10.04
N SER A 319 -24.28 29.63 -11.01
CA SER A 319 -23.54 29.17 -12.18
C SER A 319 -22.24 28.45 -11.82
N ASN A 320 -21.47 29.01 -10.89
CA ASN A 320 -20.20 28.42 -10.46
C ASN A 320 -20.42 27.05 -9.82
N ALA A 321 -21.41 26.92 -8.94
CA ALA A 321 -21.76 25.65 -8.32
C ALA A 321 -22.16 24.60 -9.35
N LEU A 322 -23.00 24.96 -10.33
CA LEU A 322 -23.42 24.06 -11.41
C LEU A 322 -22.23 23.56 -12.23
N LEU A 323 -21.29 24.43 -12.58
CA LEU A 323 -20.07 24.06 -13.30
C LEU A 323 -19.19 23.11 -12.48
N LEU A 324 -19.00 23.38 -11.18
CA LEU A 324 -18.22 22.54 -10.28
C LEU A 324 -18.85 21.14 -10.10
N ILE A 325 -20.16 21.10 -9.84
CA ILE A 325 -20.93 19.86 -9.70
C ILE A 325 -20.83 19.04 -10.99
N THR A 326 -21.01 19.68 -12.15
CA THR A 326 -20.92 19.04 -13.45
C THR A 326 -19.54 18.45 -13.70
N GLY A 327 -18.48 19.23 -13.46
CA GLY A 327 -17.10 18.77 -13.60
C GLY A 327 -16.78 17.58 -12.70
N ALA A 328 -17.26 17.58 -11.46
CA ALA A 328 -17.10 16.46 -10.53
C ALA A 328 -17.87 15.21 -10.97
N MET A 329 -19.11 15.36 -11.45
CA MET A 329 -19.90 14.25 -12.00
C MET A 329 -19.23 13.61 -13.21
N ILE A 330 -18.72 14.41 -14.15
CA ILE A 330 -17.99 13.94 -15.34
C ILE A 330 -16.71 13.20 -14.92
N SER A 331 -15.96 13.77 -13.98
CA SER A 331 -14.72 13.15 -13.49
C SER A 331 -14.98 11.79 -12.84
N TYR A 332 -16.08 11.67 -12.07
CA TYR A 332 -16.49 10.41 -11.48
C TYR A 332 -16.94 9.40 -12.54
N GLU A 333 -17.72 9.81 -13.53
CA GLU A 333 -18.11 8.98 -14.66
C GLU A 333 -16.90 8.41 -15.40
N GLU A 334 -15.93 9.26 -15.78
CA GLU A 334 -14.72 8.81 -16.47
C GLU A 334 -13.92 7.79 -15.66
N ALA A 335 -13.82 7.99 -14.35
CA ALA A 335 -13.14 7.06 -13.46
C ALA A 335 -13.84 5.70 -13.45
N LEU A 336 -15.18 5.68 -13.43
CA LEU A 336 -15.97 4.46 -13.53
C LEU A 336 -15.85 3.77 -14.90
N ILE A 337 -15.75 4.51 -16.01
CA ILE A 337 -15.54 3.94 -17.35
C ILE A 337 -14.20 3.19 -17.40
N LYS A 338 -13.14 3.84 -16.92
CA LYS A 338 -11.78 3.29 -16.86
C LYS A 338 -11.77 2.04 -15.95
N LEU A 339 -12.38 2.14 -14.77
CA LEU A 339 -12.50 1.02 -13.83
C LEU A 339 -13.26 -0.17 -14.44
N ASN A 340 -14.43 0.06 -15.03
CA ASN A 340 -15.24 -1.01 -15.64
C ASN A 340 -14.47 -1.74 -16.75
N THR A 341 -13.72 -1.00 -17.57
CA THR A 341 -12.89 -1.56 -18.65
C THR A 341 -11.77 -2.45 -18.08
N VAL A 342 -11.08 -1.97 -17.06
CA VAL A 342 -9.98 -2.69 -16.42
C VAL A 342 -10.48 -3.94 -15.68
N VAL A 343 -11.59 -3.84 -14.95
CA VAL A 343 -12.21 -4.98 -14.25
C VAL A 343 -12.71 -6.04 -15.24
N ARG A 344 -13.35 -5.64 -16.34
CA ARG A 344 -13.77 -6.55 -17.42
C ARG A 344 -12.57 -7.33 -17.96
N SER A 345 -11.49 -6.62 -18.32
CA SER A 345 -10.25 -7.24 -18.82
C SER A 345 -9.63 -8.19 -17.79
N TYR A 346 -9.62 -7.81 -16.51
CA TYR A 346 -9.09 -8.65 -15.44
C TYR A 346 -9.86 -9.97 -15.28
N ARG A 347 -11.19 -9.89 -15.11
CA ARG A 347 -12.06 -11.05 -14.86
C ARG A 347 -12.13 -12.03 -16.04
N VAL A 348 -12.03 -11.55 -17.28
CA VAL A 348 -11.96 -12.44 -18.46
C VAL A 348 -10.74 -13.35 -18.41
N HIS A 349 -9.64 -12.93 -17.77
CA HIS A 349 -8.39 -13.68 -17.73
C HIS A 349 -8.07 -14.31 -16.36
N HIS A 350 -8.82 -13.98 -15.30
CA HIS A 350 -8.58 -14.40 -13.92
C HIS A 350 -9.90 -14.75 -13.21
N ASN A 351 -10.59 -15.78 -13.71
CA ASN A 351 -11.92 -16.13 -13.20
C ASN A 351 -11.88 -16.85 -11.83
N ASP A 352 -10.72 -17.39 -11.45
CA ASP A 352 -10.51 -18.18 -10.23
C ASP A 352 -10.27 -17.31 -8.97
N ASP A 353 -9.98 -16.02 -9.13
CA ASP A 353 -9.81 -15.10 -7.99
C ASP A 353 -11.19 -14.81 -7.39
N GLN A 354 -11.49 -15.42 -6.25
CA GLN A 354 -12.69 -15.15 -5.46
C GLN A 354 -12.39 -14.13 -4.36
N TYR A 355 -13.05 -12.98 -4.46
CA TYR A 355 -13.12 -11.94 -3.45
C TYR A 355 -14.51 -11.96 -2.81
N THR A 356 -14.95 -13.14 -2.36
CA THR A 356 -16.20 -13.21 -1.60
C THR A 356 -15.98 -12.47 -0.28
N VAL A 357 -16.69 -11.36 -0.11
CA VAL A 357 -16.90 -10.78 1.21
C VAL A 357 -17.85 -11.73 1.93
N ASP A 358 -17.34 -12.58 2.81
CA ASP A 358 -18.15 -13.40 3.74
C ASP A 358 -18.82 -12.52 4.81
N SER A 359 -19.44 -11.40 4.43
CA SER A 359 -20.09 -10.47 5.36
C SER A 359 -21.58 -10.74 5.56
N LEU A 360 -22.08 -11.93 5.23
CA LEU A 360 -23.48 -12.31 5.53
C LEU A 360 -23.66 -13.65 6.24
N GLU A 361 -22.60 -14.38 6.63
CA GLU A 361 -22.74 -15.67 7.35
C GLU A 361 -22.02 -15.76 8.70
N GLN A 362 -21.66 -14.64 9.32
CA GLN A 362 -21.18 -14.64 10.72
C GLN A 362 -21.97 -13.66 11.60
N GLN A 363 -23.29 -13.84 11.63
CA GLN A 363 -24.12 -13.54 12.79
C GLN A 363 -25.04 -14.74 13.03
N ASN A 364 -24.53 -15.72 13.78
CA ASN A 364 -25.27 -16.56 14.73
C ASN A 364 -24.29 -17.28 15.64
#